data_AF-A0A7Y6JZX9-F1
#
_entry.id   AF-A0A7Y6JZX9-F1
#
_cell.length_a   1.000
_cell.length_b   1.000
_cell.length_c   1.000
_cell.angle_alpha   90.00
_cell.angle_beta   90.00
_cell.angle_gamma   90.00
#
_symmetry.space_group_name_H-M   'P 1'
#
loop_
_entity.id
_entity.type
_entity.pdbx_description
1 polymer ?
#
loop_
_entity_poly.entity_id
_entity_poly.type
_entity_poly.pdbx_seq_one_letter_code
_entity_poly.pdbx_strand_id
1 'polypeptide(L)'
;MNTPRSPQPPKSIVVGFVPEDMELTIQMVDEAALQPLLTGTVFPILLSDFGDKIDDEIARRFGVAILNCLARYKPELVPLMSSVTQEPQKRPE
;
A
#
# COMPACT_ATOMS: atom_id res chain seq x y z
N MET A 1 -35.24 -11.17 -17.51
CA MET A 1 -34.92 -9.82 -16.99
C MET A 1 -33.49 -9.84 -16.49
N ASN A 2 -32.56 -9.20 -17.21
CA ASN A 2 -31.21 -8.96 -16.69
C ASN A 2 -31.28 -7.71 -15.82
N THR A 3 -31.13 -7.88 -14.51
CA THR A 3 -30.90 -6.75 -13.60
C THR A 3 -29.58 -6.08 -14.00
N PRO A 4 -29.54 -4.75 -14.22
CA PRO A 4 -28.27 -4.07 -14.40
C PRO A 4 -27.45 -4.28 -13.13
N ARG A 5 -26.24 -4.87 -13.26
CA ARG A 5 -25.28 -4.86 -12.15
C ARG A 5 -24.97 -3.39 -11.88
N SER A 6 -25.34 -2.89 -10.72
CA SER A 6 -24.80 -1.62 -10.22
C SER A 6 -23.28 -1.70 -10.34
N PRO A 7 -22.60 -0.64 -10.84
CA PRO A 7 -21.15 -0.63 -10.90
C PRO A 7 -20.64 -0.94 -9.50
N GLN A 8 -19.83 -2.01 -9.37
CA GLN A 8 -19.28 -2.35 -8.07
C GLN A 8 -18.38 -1.18 -7.63
N PRO A 9 -18.46 -0.76 -6.36
CA PRO A 9 -17.58 0.28 -5.85
C PRO A 9 -16.12 -0.20 -5.98
N PRO A 10 -15.15 0.71 -6.21
CA PRO A 10 -13.74 0.35 -6.27
C PRO A 10 -13.32 -0.33 -4.96
N LYS A 11 -12.55 -1.42 -5.08
CA LYS A 11 -12.13 -2.27 -3.95
C LYS A 11 -10.62 -2.32 -3.75
N SER A 12 -9.88 -1.61 -4.59
CA SER A 12 -8.42 -1.58 -4.54
C SER A 12 -7.93 -0.14 -4.48
N ILE A 13 -6.70 0.03 -3.99
CA ILE A 13 -6.01 1.31 -3.99
C ILE A 13 -4.68 1.22 -4.73
N VAL A 14 -4.32 2.30 -5.39
CA VAL A 14 -2.96 2.55 -5.88
C VAL A 14 -2.40 3.71 -5.09
N VAL A 15 -1.23 3.48 -4.48
CA VAL A 15 -0.50 4.52 -3.75
C VAL A 15 0.67 4.97 -4.61
N GLY A 16 0.87 6.29 -4.70
CA GLY A 16 1.93 6.90 -5.49
C GLY A 16 2.65 8.00 -4.74
N PHE A 17 3.80 8.40 -5.28
CA PHE A 17 4.53 9.59 -4.88
C PHE A 17 4.89 10.39 -6.13
N VAL A 18 4.54 11.68 -6.14
CA VAL A 18 4.78 12.65 -7.22
C VAL A 18 5.88 13.60 -6.73
N PRO A 19 7.14 13.42 -7.16
CA PRO A 19 8.26 14.22 -6.67
C PRO A 19 8.13 15.72 -6.98
N GLU A 20 7.55 16.07 -8.13
CA GLU A 20 7.40 17.45 -8.59
C GLU A 20 6.54 18.29 -7.65
N ASP A 21 5.47 17.68 -7.14
CA ASP A 21 4.48 18.32 -6.26
C ASP A 21 4.70 17.95 -4.78
N MET A 22 5.70 17.11 -4.49
CA MET A 22 5.98 16.58 -3.15
C MET A 22 4.75 15.92 -2.51
N GLU A 23 3.99 15.17 -3.31
CA GLU A 23 2.67 14.68 -2.95
C GLU A 23 2.62 13.15 -2.89
N LEU A 24 1.95 12.63 -1.85
CA LEU A 24 1.51 11.23 -1.79
C LEU A 24 0.07 11.14 -2.29
N THR A 25 -0.17 10.26 -3.25
CA THR A 25 -1.49 10.08 -3.85
C THR A 25 -2.09 8.74 -3.45
N ILE A 26 -3.38 8.70 -3.14
CA ILE A 26 -4.16 7.47 -2.97
C ILE A 26 -5.30 7.49 -3.99
N GLN A 27 -5.29 6.54 -4.92
CA GLN A 27 -6.33 6.40 -5.92
C GLN A 27 -7.15 5.14 -5.66
N MET A 28 -8.47 5.26 -5.60
CA MET A 28 -9.39 4.12 -5.57
C MET A 28 -9.58 3.57 -6.98
N VAL A 29 -9.43 2.26 -7.16
CA VAL A 29 -9.48 1.59 -8.47
C VAL A 29 -10.34 0.33 -8.39
N ASP A 30 -10.99 -0.02 -9.50
CA ASP A 30 -11.65 -1.32 -9.64
C ASP A 30 -10.60 -2.44 -9.66
N GLU A 31 -10.81 -3.43 -8.81
CA GLU A 31 -9.93 -4.60 -8.71
C GLU A 31 -9.83 -5.33 -10.05
N ALA A 32 -10.94 -5.47 -10.78
CA ALA A 32 -10.96 -6.16 -12.07
C ALA A 32 -10.07 -5.46 -13.12
N ALA A 33 -9.91 -4.14 -13.02
CA ALA A 33 -9.04 -3.37 -13.88
C ALA A 33 -7.55 -3.52 -13.51
N LEU A 34 -7.24 -3.79 -12.24
CA LEU A 34 -5.87 -4.01 -11.78
C LEU A 34 -5.38 -5.44 -11.97
N GLN A 35 -6.26 -6.44 -11.85
CA GLN A 35 -5.91 -7.86 -11.90
C GLN A 35 -4.93 -8.25 -13.04
N PRO A 36 -5.10 -7.78 -14.30
CA PRO A 36 -4.16 -8.11 -15.38
C PRO A 36 -2.75 -7.53 -15.21
N LEU A 37 -2.58 -6.51 -14.36
CA LEU A 37 -1.32 -5.78 -14.16
C LEU A 37 -0.54 -6.26 -12.93
N LEU A 38 -1.13 -7.09 -12.07
CA LEU A 38 -0.54 -7.54 -10.82
C LEU A 38 0.48 -8.67 -11.04
N THR A 39 1.65 -8.35 -11.60
CA THR A 39 2.78 -9.29 -11.79
C THR A 39 3.90 -9.10 -10.76
N GLY A 40 3.68 -8.26 -9.75
CA GLY A 40 4.68 -7.84 -8.78
C GLY A 40 4.86 -8.77 -7.58
N THR A 41 5.75 -8.38 -6.67
CA THR A 41 5.94 -9.04 -5.39
C THR A 41 4.85 -8.62 -4.40
N VAL A 42 4.19 -9.59 -3.80
CA VAL A 42 3.26 -9.36 -2.69
C VAL A 42 4.05 -9.33 -1.38
N PHE A 43 3.85 -8.28 -0.59
CA PHE A 43 4.36 -8.18 0.78
C PHE A 43 3.18 -8.38 1.74
N PRO A 44 2.89 -9.62 2.17
CA PRO A 44 1.76 -9.89 3.03
C PRO A 44 2.00 -9.28 4.42
N ILE A 45 0.98 -8.62 4.96
CA ILE A 45 0.91 -8.18 6.35
C ILE A 45 -0.24 -8.97 6.99
N LEU A 46 0.10 -9.90 7.87
CA LEU A 46 -0.89 -10.77 8.50
C LEU A 46 -1.47 -10.09 9.74
N LEU A 47 -2.80 -9.94 9.80
CA LEU A 47 -3.47 -9.33 10.96
C LEU A 47 -3.31 -10.16 12.24
N SER A 48 -3.06 -11.46 12.11
CA SER A 48 -2.77 -12.36 13.23
C SER A 48 -1.54 -11.93 14.02
N ASP A 49 -0.56 -11.28 13.37
CA ASP A 49 0.65 -10.78 14.01
C ASP A 49 0.36 -9.60 14.96
N PHE A 50 -0.88 -9.11 14.93
CA PHE A 50 -1.35 -7.96 15.68
C PHE A 50 -2.67 -8.21 16.43
N GLY A 51 -2.99 -9.47 16.72
CA GLY A 51 -4.17 -9.82 17.51
C GLY A 51 -5.50 -9.58 16.81
N ASP A 52 -5.53 -9.67 15.48
CA ASP A 52 -6.73 -9.62 14.62
C ASP A 52 -7.56 -8.33 14.74
N LYS A 53 -6.93 -7.24 15.17
CA LYS A 53 -7.53 -5.90 15.22
C LYS A 53 -6.81 -4.97 14.25
N ILE A 54 -7.35 -3.78 14.03
CA ILE A 54 -6.66 -2.69 13.36
C ILE A 54 -6.65 -1.53 14.36
N ASP A 55 -5.56 -1.38 15.09
CA ASP A 55 -5.31 -0.29 16.01
C ASP A 55 -4.26 0.68 15.44
N ASP A 56 -3.93 1.72 16.22
CA ASP A 56 -2.99 2.75 15.79
C ASP A 56 -1.59 2.19 15.49
N GLU A 57 -1.16 1.13 16.19
CA GLU A 57 0.16 0.55 15.97
C GLU A 57 0.23 -0.20 14.64
N ILE A 58 -0.83 -0.91 14.27
CA ILE A 58 -0.96 -1.58 12.98
C ILE A 58 -1.08 -0.56 11.86
N ALA A 59 -1.93 0.45 12.04
CA ALA A 59 -2.09 1.52 11.04
C ALA A 59 -0.75 2.23 10.77
N ARG A 60 0.02 2.51 11.83
CA ARG A 60 1.36 3.11 11.73
C ARG A 60 2.33 2.19 10.98
N ARG A 61 2.42 0.91 11.34
CA ARG A 61 3.31 -0.05 10.67
C ARG A 61 2.92 -0.32 9.23
N PHE A 62 1.63 -0.37 8.94
CA PHE A 62 1.09 -0.52 7.59
C PHE A 62 1.50 0.67 6.70
N GLY A 63 1.35 1.90 7.20
CA GLY A 63 1.82 3.10 6.51
C GLY A 63 3.33 3.08 6.26
N VAL A 64 4.13 2.72 7.27
CA VAL A 64 5.59 2.57 7.14
C VAL A 64 5.96 1.57 6.03
N ALA A 65 5.29 0.41 6.00
CA ALA A 65 5.55 -0.63 5.01
C ALA A 65 5.26 -0.14 3.58
N ILE A 66 4.15 0.56 3.35
CA ILE A 66 3.80 1.16 2.06
C ILE A 66 4.87 2.16 1.63
N LEU A 67 5.27 3.07 2.52
CA LEU A 67 6.28 4.08 2.21
C LEU A 67 7.65 3.45 1.88
N ASN A 68 8.06 2.41 2.61
CA ASN A 68 9.28 1.66 2.31
C ASN A 68 9.22 0.98 0.93
N CYS A 69 8.05 0.46 0.52
CA CYS A 69 7.86 -0.11 -0.81
C CYS A 69 8.01 0.95 -1.91
N LEU A 70 7.43 2.14 -1.71
CA LEU A 70 7.58 3.26 -2.65
C LEU A 70 9.02 3.75 -2.72
N ALA A 71 9.66 3.97 -1.58
CA ALA A 71 11.03 4.46 -1.47
C ALA A 71 12.06 3.55 -2.16
N ARG A 72 11.78 2.24 -2.26
CA ARG A 72 12.61 1.28 -2.98
C ARG A 72 12.77 1.63 -4.47
N TYR A 73 11.74 2.22 -5.08
CA TYR A 73 11.72 2.56 -6.50
C TYR A 73 11.63 4.07 -6.77
N LYS A 74 11.46 4.88 -5.71
CA LYS A 74 11.43 6.35 -5.72
C LYS A 74 12.36 6.89 -4.63
N PRO A 75 13.68 6.92 -4.88
CA PRO A 75 14.68 7.28 -3.87
C PRO A 75 14.52 8.71 -3.35
N GLU A 76 13.83 9.59 -4.09
CA GLU A 76 13.50 10.96 -3.69
C GLU A 76 12.61 11.01 -2.43
N LEU A 77 11.90 9.91 -2.14
CA LEU A 77 11.10 9.79 -0.93
C LEU A 77 11.97 9.54 0.32
N VAL A 78 13.16 8.96 0.18
CA VAL A 78 14.01 8.54 1.31
C VAL A 78 14.39 9.70 2.24
N PRO A 79 14.83 10.88 1.76
CA PRO A 79 15.15 12.01 2.62
C PRO A 79 13.95 12.58 3.40
N LEU A 80 12.73 12.25 2.98
CA LEU A 80 11.48 12.72 3.60
C LEU A 80 11.01 11.80 4.73
N MET A 81 11.59 10.60 4.83
CA MET A 81 11.19 9.56 5.78
C MET A 81 11.90 9.65 7.14
N SER A 82 12.23 10.87 7.59
CA SER A 82 13.15 11.16 8.71
C SER A 82 12.79 10.54 10.07
N SER A 83 11.51 10.22 10.31
CA SER A 83 11.00 9.61 11.55
C SER A 83 10.42 8.21 11.35
N VAL A 84 10.48 7.69 10.12
CA VAL A 84 10.00 6.35 9.79
C VAL A 84 11.14 5.39 10.11
N THR A 85 11.11 4.80 11.31
CA THR A 85 12.07 3.74 11.64
C THR A 85 11.92 2.62 10.62
N GLN A 86 12.93 2.44 9.78
CA GLN A 86 13.13 1.22 9.03
C GLN A 86 13.42 0.12 10.06
N GLU A 87 12.39 -0.49 10.64
CA GLU A 87 12.60 -1.78 11.28
C GLU A 87 13.16 -2.70 10.19
N PRO A 88 14.27 -3.40 10.43
CA PRO A 88 14.83 -4.29 9.44
C PRO A 88 13.73 -5.25 9.02
N GLN A 89 13.36 -5.25 7.74
CA GLN A 89 12.58 -6.35 7.18
C GLN A 89 13.43 -7.59 7.44
N LYS A 90 13.04 -8.40 8.43
CA LYS A 90 13.61 -9.74 8.58
C LYS A 90 13.38 -10.43 7.25
N ARG A 91 14.47 -10.66 6.52
CA ARG A 91 14.46 -11.43 5.29
C ARG A 91 13.87 -12.80 5.65
N PRO A 92 12.83 -13.30 4.96
CA PRO A 92 12.42 -14.67 5.15
C PRO A 92 13.60 -15.56 4.74
N GLU A 93 14.01 -16.45 5.65
CA GLU A 93 15.00 -17.50 5.40
C GLU A 93 14.43 -18.58 4.47
#